data_AF-A0A6G1DPF0-F1
#
_entry.id   AF-A0A6G1DPF0-F1
#
_cell.length_a   1.000
_cell.length_b   1.000
_cell.length_c   1.000
_cell.angle_alpha   90.00
_cell.angle_beta   90.00
_cell.angle_gamma   90.00
#
_symmetry.space_group_name_H-M   'P 1'
#
loop_
_entity.id
_entity.type
_entity.pdbx_description
1 polymer ?
#
loop_
_entity_poly.entity_id
_entity_poly.type
_entity_poly.pdbx_seq_one_letter_code
_entity_poly.pdbx_strand_id
1 'polypeptide(L)'
;MASIKIALPVTLLLCGLMVIGSIQSTEAQKGKICPQFCYDGIEYMTCPSTGGKHLKPVCNCCLADEKGCSIYLSNGQVVNCT
;
A
#
# COMPACT_ATOMS: atom_id res chain seq x y z
N MET A 1 45.24 -8.04 34.54
CA MET A 1 43.79 -7.71 34.52
C MET A 1 43.53 -6.50 33.62
N ALA A 2 43.78 -6.62 32.31
CA ALA A 2 43.56 -5.55 31.33
C ALA A 2 42.57 -5.95 30.21
N SER A 3 42.29 -7.24 30.08
CA SER A 3 41.50 -7.81 28.98
C SER A 3 39.99 -7.59 29.09
N ILE A 4 39.47 -7.23 30.27
CA ILE A 4 38.02 -7.04 30.51
C ILE A 4 37.49 -5.71 29.95
N LYS A 5 38.34 -4.68 29.84
CA LYS A 5 37.91 -3.34 29.40
C LYS A 5 37.62 -3.24 27.91
N ILE A 6 38.17 -4.15 27.11
CA ILE A 6 38.04 -4.15 25.64
C ILE A 6 37.02 -5.20 25.18
N ALA A 7 36.78 -6.25 25.97
CA ALA A 7 35.79 -7.27 25.64
C ALA A 7 34.38 -6.69 25.53
N LEU A 8 33.97 -5.85 26.48
CA LEU A 8 32.63 -5.25 26.50
C LEU A 8 32.33 -4.34 25.27
N PRO A 9 33.19 -3.36 24.90
CA PRO A 9 32.92 -2.53 23.73
C PRO A 9 33.02 -3.31 22.43
N VAL A 10 33.89 -4.32 22.32
CA VAL A 10 34.01 -5.16 21.12
C VAL A 10 32.78 -6.05 20.94
N THR A 11 32.26 -6.66 22.01
CA THR A 11 31.02 -7.43 21.95
C THR A 11 29.83 -6.56 21.57
N LEU A 12 29.72 -5.34 22.10
CA LEU A 12 28.64 -4.41 21.75
C LEU A 12 28.71 -4.00 20.26
N LEU A 13 29.92 -3.78 19.74
CA LEU A 13 30.14 -3.40 18.34
C LEU A 13 29.77 -4.55 17.37
N LEU A 14 30.12 -5.79 17.72
CA LEU A 14 29.73 -6.99 16.97
C LEU A 14 28.22 -7.22 17.00
N CYS A 15 27.56 -7.03 18.14
CA CYS A 15 26.10 -7.11 18.23
C CYS A 15 25.40 -6.01 17.40
N GLY A 16 25.94 -4.79 17.39
CA GLY A 16 25.38 -3.69 16.60
C GLY A 16 25.41 -3.95 15.08
N LEU A 17 26.49 -4.53 14.55
CA LEU A 17 26.62 -4.83 13.12
C LEU A 17 25.60 -5.89 12.64
N MET A 18 25.27 -6.88 13.48
CA MET A 18 24.26 -7.90 13.17
C MET A 18 22.84 -7.30 13.03
N VAL A 19 22.53 -6.26 13.83
CA VAL A 19 21.23 -5.57 13.79
C VAL A 19 21.11 -4.67 12.55
N ILE A 20 22.22 -4.06 12.10
CA ILE A 20 22.22 -3.18 10.92
C ILE A 20 22.15 -3.99 9.60
N GLY A 21 22.68 -5.21 9.57
CA GLY A 21 22.60 -6.10 8.40
C GLY A 21 21.23 -6.75 8.15
N SER A 22 20.35 -6.74 9.16
CA SER A 22 19.03 -7.39 9.11
C SER A 22 17.89 -6.46 8.68
N ILE A 23 18.16 -5.16 8.53
CA ILE A 23 17.23 -4.19 7.92
C ILE A 23 17.40 -4.15 6.39
N GLN A 24 17.65 -5.29 5.78
CA GLN A 24 17.32 -5.47 4.37
C GLN A 24 15.89 -6.02 4.34
N SER A 25 15.04 -5.41 3.53
CA SER A 25 13.65 -5.83 3.32
C SER A 25 12.64 -5.35 4.37
N THR A 26 12.49 -4.04 4.48
CA THR A 26 11.22 -3.48 4.01
C THR A 26 11.58 -2.28 3.16
N GLU A 27 11.92 -2.55 1.89
CA GLU A 27 11.31 -1.71 0.87
C GLU A 27 9.83 -1.65 1.25
N ALA A 28 9.39 -0.55 1.85
CA ALA A 28 7.98 -0.27 1.85
C ALA A 28 7.68 -0.19 0.35
N GLN A 29 7.19 -1.31 -0.22
CA GLN A 29 6.56 -1.31 -1.53
C GLN A 29 5.74 -0.04 -1.50
N LYS A 30 6.06 0.91 -2.37
CA LYS A 30 5.50 2.26 -2.37
C LYS A 30 3.98 2.12 -2.50
N GLY A 31 3.32 1.86 -1.38
CA GLY A 31 1.91 1.55 -1.33
C GLY A 31 1.21 2.82 -1.72
N LYS A 32 0.30 2.72 -2.66
CA LYS A 32 -0.54 3.84 -3.03
C LYS A 32 -1.31 4.26 -1.77
N ILE A 33 -0.99 5.43 -1.22
CA ILE A 33 -1.72 5.98 -0.08
C ILE A 33 -3.02 6.52 -0.64
N CYS A 34 -4.14 5.90 -0.24
CA CYS A 34 -5.46 6.29 -0.69
C CYS A 34 -6.28 6.89 0.45
N PRO A 35 -7.04 7.96 0.16
CA PRO A 35 -7.96 8.51 1.13
C PRO A 35 -9.06 7.49 1.45
N GLN A 36 -9.46 7.44 2.72
CA GLN A 36 -10.52 6.56 3.22
C GLN A 36 -11.89 7.26 3.21
N PHE A 37 -12.29 7.78 2.05
CA PHE A 37 -13.68 8.17 1.81
C PHE A 37 -14.31 7.25 0.77
N CYS A 38 -15.63 7.14 0.78
CA CYS A 38 -16.39 6.47 -0.26
C CYS A 38 -17.27 7.50 -0.96
N TYR A 39 -17.42 7.41 -2.29
CA TYR A 39 -18.47 8.16 -2.97
C TYR A 39 -19.83 7.75 -2.41
N ASP A 40 -20.75 8.70 -2.30
CA ASP A 40 -22.09 8.40 -1.84
C ASP A 40 -22.90 7.68 -2.93
N GLY A 41 -23.68 6.69 -2.50
CA GLY A 41 -24.61 5.99 -3.38
C GLY A 41 -23.97 5.13 -4.46
N ILE A 42 -22.78 4.57 -4.23
CA ILE A 42 -22.12 3.64 -5.16
C ILE A 42 -22.98 2.38 -5.39
N GLU A 43 -23.20 2.01 -6.65
CA GLU A 43 -23.93 0.78 -7.01
C GLU A 43 -23.01 -0.31 -7.59
N TYR A 44 -22.28 0.01 -8.66
CA TYR A 44 -21.39 -0.92 -9.33
C TYR A 44 -20.24 -0.19 -10.03
N MET A 45 -19.23 -0.95 -10.48
CA MET A 45 -18.17 -0.41 -11.33
C MET A 45 -17.94 -1.29 -12.57
N THR A 46 -17.38 -0.69 -13.61
CA THR A 46 -16.87 -1.41 -14.79
C THR A 46 -15.41 -1.04 -14.99
N CYS A 47 -14.63 -1.96 -15.53
CA CYS A 47 -13.20 -1.77 -15.76
C CYS A 47 -12.82 -2.34 -17.13
N PRO A 48 -11.92 -1.67 -17.90
CA PRO A 48 -11.50 -2.10 -19.22
C PRO A 48 -11.09 -3.56 -19.30
N SER A 49 -10.36 -4.08 -18.30
CA SER A 49 -9.91 -5.48 -18.28
C SER A 49 -11.04 -6.50 -18.24
N THR A 50 -12.21 -6.11 -17.76
CA THR A 50 -13.40 -6.96 -17.63
C THR A 50 -14.51 -6.58 -18.61
N GLY A 51 -14.26 -5.60 -19.49
CA GLY A 51 -15.24 -5.05 -20.41
C GLY A 51 -16.44 -4.44 -19.68
N GLY A 52 -17.65 -4.83 -20.09
CA GLY A 52 -18.92 -4.32 -19.55
C GLY A 52 -19.45 -5.07 -18.32
N LYS A 53 -18.67 -5.96 -17.71
CA LYS A 53 -19.12 -6.71 -16.54
C LYS A 53 -19.32 -5.77 -15.34
N HIS A 54 -20.47 -5.89 -14.68
CA HIS A 54 -20.71 -5.18 -13.42
C HIS A 54 -19.91 -5.85 -12.31
N LEU A 55 -18.92 -5.13 -11.79
CA LEU A 55 -18.05 -5.57 -10.70
C LEU A 55 -18.53 -5.00 -9.36
N LYS A 56 -18.14 -5.68 -8.29
CA LYS A 56 -18.26 -5.12 -6.94
C LYS A 56 -17.45 -3.82 -6.89
N PRO A 57 -18.05 -2.69 -6.52
CA PRO A 57 -17.40 -1.41 -6.61
C PRO A 57 -16.41 -1.17 -5.47
N VAL A 58 -15.43 -0.33 -5.73
CA VAL A 58 -14.51 0.24 -4.73
C VAL A 58 -15.02 1.60 -4.26
N CYS A 59 -14.57 2.04 -3.08
CA CYS A 59 -15.05 3.27 -2.46
C CYS A 59 -14.69 4.55 -3.25
N ASN A 60 -13.51 4.60 -3.86
CA ASN A 60 -13.08 5.75 -4.66
C ASN A 60 -12.05 5.32 -5.70
N CYS A 61 -11.73 6.22 -6.64
CA CYS A 61 -10.81 5.93 -7.74
C CYS A 61 -9.36 5.65 -7.31
N CYS A 62 -8.94 6.11 -6.12
CA CYS A 62 -7.64 5.72 -5.62
C CYS A 62 -7.60 4.22 -5.28
N LEU A 63 -8.72 3.64 -4.84
CA LEU A 63 -8.80 2.22 -4.50
C LEU A 63 -9.07 1.33 -5.73
N ALA A 64 -9.25 1.90 -6.92
CA ALA A 64 -9.34 1.11 -8.14
C ALA A 64 -7.97 0.54 -8.51
N ASP A 65 -7.93 -0.77 -8.77
CA ASP A 65 -6.72 -1.53 -9.11
C ASP A 65 -6.14 -1.10 -10.47
N GLU A 66 -6.99 -0.65 -11.39
CA GLU A 66 -6.60 -0.20 -12.72
C GLU A 66 -7.19 1.16 -13.10
N LYS A 67 -6.51 1.82 -14.04
CA LYS A 67 -6.97 3.06 -14.67
C LYS A 67 -8.03 2.77 -15.73
N GLY A 68 -8.92 3.73 -15.95
CA GLY A 68 -10.02 3.63 -16.91
C GLY A 68 -11.27 2.95 -16.36
N CYS A 69 -11.29 2.55 -15.09
CA CYS A 69 -12.53 2.09 -14.46
C CYS A 69 -13.54 3.23 -14.31
N SER A 70 -14.82 2.88 -14.32
CA SER A 70 -15.93 3.79 -14.06
C SER A 70 -16.77 3.29 -12.90
N ILE A 71 -17.07 4.16 -11.94
CA ILE A 71 -17.94 3.89 -10.78
C ILE A 71 -19.30 4.54 -11.06
N TYR A 72 -20.36 3.74 -10.98
CA TYR A 72 -21.74 4.17 -11.24
C TYR A 72 -22.45 4.39 -9.90
N LEU A 73 -23.04 5.56 -9.75
CA LEU A 73 -23.75 5.98 -8.56
C LEU A 73 -25.26 5.91 -8.79
N SER A 74 -26.01 5.67 -7.72
CA SER A 74 -27.48 5.56 -7.69
C SER A 74 -28.20 6.82 -8.13
N ASN A 75 -27.54 7.99 -8.09
CA ASN A 75 -28.06 9.23 -8.65
C ASN A 75 -27.88 9.34 -10.19
N GLY A 76 -27.36 8.30 -10.84
CA GLY A 76 -27.08 8.24 -12.28
C GLY A 76 -25.74 8.85 -12.69
N GLN A 77 -24.96 9.40 -11.75
CA GLN A 77 -23.63 9.93 -12.05
C GLN A 77 -22.62 8.80 -12.28
N VAL A 78 -21.68 9.04 -13.20
CA VAL A 78 -20.56 8.14 -13.48
C VAL A 78 -19.24 8.85 -13.16
N VAL A 79 -18.42 8.24 -12.31
CA VAL A 79 -17.08 8.73 -11.94
C VAL A 79 -16.04 7.91 -12.70
N ASN A 80 -15.25 8.56 -13.55
CA ASN A 80 -14.20 7.91 -14.33
C ASN A 80 -12.85 8.04 -13.63
N CYS A 81 -12.16 6.91 -13.42
CA CYS A 81 -10.90 6.83 -12.70
C CYS A 81 -9.72 6.86 -13.68
N THR A 82 -8.91 7.92 -13.66
CA THR A 82 -7.78 8.16 -14.58
C THR A 82 -6.40 7.98 -13.95
#